data_AF-A0A1B7VXX2-F1
#
_entry.id   AF-A0A1B7VXX2-F1
#
_cell.length_a   1.000
_cell.length_b   1.000
_cell.length_c   1.000
_cell.angle_alpha   90.00
_cell.angle_beta   90.00
_cell.angle_gamma   90.00
#
_symmetry.space_group_name_H-M   'P 1'
#
loop_
_entity.id
_entity.type
_entity.pdbx_description
1 polymer ?
#
loop_
_entity_poly.entity_id
_entity_poly.type
_entity_poly.pdbx_seq_one_letter_code
_entity_poly.pdbx_strand_id
1 'polypeptide(L)'
;MNNIKMGKQRPYEHRKVQKEVKEVEGYQCMVCGKITQKAHGHHLIPYSEGGEADLQNMITFCPECHRKYHSGELNIDIDRF
;
A
#
# COMPACT_ATOMS: atom_id res chain seq x y z
N MET A 1 10.85 -0.37 -29.23
CA MET A 1 10.73 -1.66 -28.51
C MET A 1 10.42 -1.33 -27.06
N ASN A 2 9.15 -1.43 -26.67
CA ASN A 2 8.70 -1.08 -25.32
C ASN A 2 8.96 -2.26 -24.38
N ASN A 3 10.08 -2.20 -23.66
CA ASN A 3 10.40 -3.16 -22.60
C ASN A 3 9.51 -2.89 -21.39
N ILE A 4 8.31 -3.48 -21.39
CA ILE A 4 7.50 -3.64 -20.20
C ILE A 4 8.30 -4.55 -19.26
N LYS A 5 9.01 -3.94 -18.30
CA LYS A 5 9.72 -4.69 -17.25
C LYS A 5 8.66 -5.42 -16.43
N MET A 6 8.45 -6.70 -16.72
CA MET A 6 7.66 -7.61 -15.89
C MET A 6 8.30 -7.60 -14.50
N GLY A 7 7.70 -6.87 -13.55
CA GLY A 7 8.27 -6.68 -12.23
C GLY A 7 8.52 -8.04 -11.58
N LYS A 8 9.74 -8.28 -11.10
CA LYS A 8 10.06 -9.47 -10.28
C LYS A 8 8.98 -9.60 -9.20
N GLN A 9 8.38 -10.78 -9.05
CA GLN A 9 7.39 -11.00 -7.99
C GLN A 9 8.04 -10.65 -6.65
N ARG A 10 7.38 -9.79 -5.86
CA ARG A 10 7.88 -9.38 -4.54
C ARG A 10 7.98 -10.60 -3.61
N PRO A 11 8.95 -10.63 -2.68
CA PRO A 11 9.07 -11.72 -1.71
C PRO A 11 7.76 -11.97 -0.95
N TYR A 12 7.61 -13.19 -0.42
CA TYR A 12 6.39 -13.61 0.27
C TYR A 12 6.01 -12.69 1.44
N GLU A 13 6.98 -12.27 2.26
CA GLU A 13 6.74 -11.41 3.43
C GLU A 13 6.05 -10.09 3.05
N HIS A 14 6.44 -9.45 1.93
CA HIS A 14 5.79 -8.22 1.47
C HIS A 14 4.32 -8.43 1.11
N ARG A 15 3.98 -9.58 0.53
CA ARG A 15 2.58 -9.90 0.19
C ARG A 15 1.78 -10.26 1.43
N LYS A 16 2.42 -10.93 2.39
CA LYS A 16 1.83 -11.30 3.68
C LYS A 16 1.47 -10.05 4.47
N VAL A 17 2.41 -9.12 4.66
CA VAL A 17 2.16 -7.90 5.44
C VAL A 17 1.15 -6.95 4.75
N GLN A 18 1.12 -6.90 3.41
CA GLN A 18 0.05 -6.19 2.66
C GLN A 18 -1.35 -6.75 2.95
N LYS A 19 -1.45 -8.05 3.21
CA LYS A 19 -2.72 -8.68 3.59
C LYS A 19 -3.03 -8.36 5.05
N GLU A 20 -2.06 -8.56 5.95
CA GLU A 20 -2.22 -8.38 7.39
C GLU A 20 -2.62 -6.95 7.75
N VAL A 21 -2.02 -5.92 7.15
CA VAL A 21 -2.39 -4.53 7.46
C VAL A 21 -3.87 -4.25 7.18
N LYS A 22 -4.44 -4.84 6.12
CA LYS A 22 -5.86 -4.68 5.79
C LYS A 22 -6.75 -5.36 6.81
N GLU A 23 -6.32 -6.50 7.33
CA GLU A 23 -7.07 -7.25 8.34
C GLU A 23 -7.05 -6.51 9.69
N VAL A 24 -5.88 -6.00 10.09
CA VAL A 24 -5.71 -5.18 11.30
C VAL A 24 -6.55 -3.90 11.22
N GLU A 25 -6.57 -3.23 10.07
CA GLU A 25 -7.31 -1.97 9.88
C GLU A 25 -8.76 -2.18 9.44
N GLY A 26 -9.29 -3.40 9.53
CA GLY A 26 -10.69 -3.69 9.24
C GLY A 26 -11.11 -3.35 7.81
N TYR A 27 -10.17 -3.42 6.85
CA TYR A 27 -10.36 -3.05 5.45
C TYR A 27 -10.81 -1.59 5.25
N GLN A 28 -10.59 -0.73 6.26
CA GLN A 28 -10.92 0.68 6.24
C GLN A 28 -9.80 1.47 5.58
N CYS A 29 -10.16 2.34 4.64
CA CYS A 29 -9.23 3.32 4.09
C CYS A 29 -8.83 4.32 5.18
N MET A 30 -7.54 4.42 5.46
CA MET A 30 -6.99 5.34 6.47
C MET A 30 -7.00 6.82 6.02
N VAL A 31 -7.35 7.09 4.76
CA VAL A 31 -7.49 8.46 4.22
C VAL A 31 -8.93 8.97 4.27
N CYS A 32 -9.90 8.14 3.86
CA CYS A 32 -11.29 8.58 3.68
C CYS A 32 -12.32 7.79 4.49
N GLY A 33 -11.91 6.79 5.27
CA GLY A 33 -12.80 5.96 6.10
C GLY A 33 -13.64 4.93 5.34
N LYS A 34 -13.55 4.86 4.00
CA LYS A 34 -14.29 3.86 3.22
C LYS A 34 -13.86 2.43 3.58
N ILE A 35 -14.80 1.59 4.00
CA ILE A 35 -14.57 0.15 4.26
C ILE A 35 -14.88 -0.66 3.00
N THR A 36 -13.93 -1.49 2.54
CA THR A 36 -14.14 -2.32 1.35
C THR A 36 -13.18 -3.51 1.26
N GLN A 37 -13.69 -4.69 0.89
CA GLN A 37 -12.86 -5.87 0.62
C GLN A 37 -11.84 -5.68 -0.52
N LYS A 38 -12.02 -4.64 -1.36
CA LYS A 38 -11.09 -4.27 -2.43
C LYS A 38 -9.96 -3.34 -1.95
N ALA A 39 -9.78 -3.16 -0.65
CA ALA A 39 -8.70 -2.33 -0.11
C ALA A 39 -7.31 -2.94 -0.42
N HIS A 40 -6.30 -2.07 -0.40
CA HIS A 40 -4.90 -2.40 -0.68
C HIS A 40 -4.06 -2.05 0.54
N GLY A 41 -3.16 -2.96 0.94
CA GLY A 41 -2.04 -2.62 1.81
C GLY A 41 -0.95 -1.96 0.96
N HIS A 42 -0.70 -0.68 1.22
CA HIS A 42 0.25 0.15 0.50
C HIS A 42 1.53 0.30 1.32
N HIS A 43 2.70 0.16 0.69
CA HIS A 43 3.98 0.40 1.39
C HIS A 43 4.24 1.90 1.50
N LEU A 44 4.65 2.41 2.66
CA LEU A 44 5.07 3.81 2.82
C LEU A 44 6.42 4.05 2.16
N ILE A 45 7.40 3.19 2.47
CA ILE A 45 8.70 3.12 1.78
C ILE A 45 8.61 1.96 0.78
N PRO A 46 8.74 2.22 -0.54
CA PRO A 46 8.66 1.17 -1.55
C PRO A 46 9.72 0.08 -1.37
N TYR A 47 9.37 -1.17 -1.65
CA TYR A 47 10.33 -2.29 -1.66
C TYR A 47 11.53 -2.03 -2.58
N SER A 48 11.32 -1.38 -3.73
CA SER A 48 12.40 -1.02 -4.66
C SER A 48 13.40 -0.01 -4.08
N GLU A 49 13.03 0.67 -3.00
CA GLU A 49 13.84 1.66 -2.28
C GLU A 49 14.33 1.11 -0.93
N GLY A 50 14.17 -0.19 -0.68
CA GLY A 50 14.64 -0.85 0.53
C GLY A 50 13.63 -0.85 1.68
N GLY A 51 12.37 -0.46 1.46
CA GLY A 51 11.34 -0.53 2.48
C GLY A 51 11.07 -1.97 2.91
N GLU A 52 11.00 -2.20 4.23
CA GLU A 52 10.86 -3.53 4.83
C GLU A 52 9.42 -4.06 4.75
N ALA A 53 9.27 -5.38 4.95
CA ALA A 53 7.99 -6.06 5.08
C ALA A 53 7.44 -5.95 6.52
N ASP A 54 7.28 -4.72 7.01
CA ASP A 54 6.81 -4.42 8.36
C ASP A 54 5.43 -3.76 8.32
N LEU A 55 4.56 -4.05 9.31
CA LEU A 55 3.23 -3.43 9.43
C LEU A 55 3.30 -1.91 9.63
N GLN A 56 4.34 -1.41 10.29
CA GLN A 56 4.61 0.02 10.46
C GLN A 56 4.95 0.69 9.13
N ASN A 57 5.47 -0.06 8.15
CA ASN A 57 5.75 0.41 6.79
C ASN A 57 4.54 0.22 5.84
N MET A 58 3.33 -0.04 6.35
CA MET A 58 2.13 -0.26 5.53
C MET A 58 1.01 0.68 5.92
N ILE A 59 0.09 0.95 5.00
CA ILE A 59 -1.19 1.62 5.26
C ILE A 59 -2.30 1.08 4.36
N THR A 60 -3.53 0.97 4.87
CA THR A 60 -4.67 0.52 4.08
C THR A 60 -5.31 1.67 3.31
N PHE A 61 -5.41 1.52 1.98
CA PHE A 61 -6.15 2.43 1.10
C PHE A 61 -7.29 1.74 0.36
N CYS A 62 -8.41 2.44 0.17
CA CYS A 62 -9.39 2.03 -0.83
C CYS A 62 -8.83 2.23 -2.25
N PRO A 63 -9.40 1.58 -3.29
CA PRO A 63 -8.91 1.70 -4.67
C PRO A 63 -8.78 3.15 -5.18
N GLU A 64 -9.71 4.02 -4.77
CA GLU A 64 -9.75 5.42 -5.21
C GLU A 64 -8.61 6.23 -4.61
N CYS A 65 -8.44 6.18 -3.28
CA CYS A 65 -7.34 6.85 -2.59
C CYS A 65 -5.99 6.27 -3.03
N HIS A 66 -5.88 4.95 -3.20
CA HIS A 66 -4.64 4.33 -3.67
C HIS A 66 -4.19 4.86 -5.03
N ARG A 67 -5.14 5.01 -5.98
CA ARG A 67 -4.85 5.61 -7.29
C ARG A 67 -4.44 7.07 -7.16
N LYS A 68 -5.18 7.86 -6.37
CA LYS A 68 -4.88 9.29 -6.17
C LYS A 68 -3.53 9.53 -5.49
N TYR A 69 -3.12 8.64 -4.57
CA TYR A 69 -1.79 8.68 -3.96
C TYR A 69 -0.71 8.49 -5.03
N HIS A 70 -0.82 7.44 -5.84
CA HIS A 70 0.14 7.17 -6.91
C HIS A 70 0.15 8.22 -8.03
N SER A 71 -0.95 8.96 -8.25
CA SER A 71 -0.99 10.05 -9.22
C SER A 71 -0.57 11.41 -8.66
N GLY A 72 -0.24 11.50 -7.36
CA GLY A 72 0.09 12.78 -6.70
C GLY A 72 -1.12 13.70 -6.48
N GLU A 73 -2.34 13.19 -6.63
CA GLU A 73 -3.58 13.92 -6.36
C GLU A 73 -3.95 13.95 -4.87
N LEU A 74 -3.33 13.10 -4.05
CA LEU A 74 -3.41 13.19 -2.58
C LEU A 74 -2.22 13.97 -2.05
N ASN A 75 -2.46 15.18 -1.58
CA ASN A 75 -1.46 15.98 -0.88
C ASN A 75 -1.58 15.70 0.63
N ILE A 76 -0.97 14.59 1.06
CA ILE A 76 -0.96 14.14 2.46
C ILE A 76 0.44 13.66 2.82
N ASP A 77 0.92 14.07 4.00
CA ASP A 77 2.09 13.48 4.63
C ASP A 77 1.60 12.35 5.56
N ILE A 78 2.18 11.16 5.40
CA ILE A 78 1.76 9.97 6.16
C ILE A 78 2.91 9.59 7.08
N ASP A 79 2.77 9.98 8.35
CA ASP A 79 3.66 9.55 9.41
C ASP A 79 3.02 8.39 10.18
N ARG A 80 3.80 7.32 10.39
CA ARG A 80 3.49 6.24 11.32
C ARG A 80 4.55 6.22 12.42
N PHE A 81 4.08 6.17 13.67
CA PHE A 81 4.89 6.15 14.89
C PHE A 81 5.08 4.73 15.42
#